data_AF-A0A8C0IAX3-F1
#
_entry.id   AF-A0A8C0IAX3-F1
#
_cell.length_a   1.000
_cell.length_b   1.000
_cell.length_c   1.000
_cell.angle_alpha   90.00
_cell.angle_beta   90.00
_cell.angle_gamma   90.00
#
_symmetry.space_group_name_H-M   'P 1'
#
loop_
_entity.id
_entity.type
_entity.pdbx_description
1 polymer ?
#
loop_
_entity_poly.entity_id
_entity_poly.type
_entity_poly.pdbx_seq_one_letter_code
_entity_poly.pdbx_strand_id
1 'polypeptide(L)'
;MTTSSRTCPVPAVNGHMTHYPAAPYPLLFPPVIGGLSLPSLHGLQSHPPTSGCSTPSPATVETQSTSSEELVPSPPSPLPPPRVYKPCFVCQDKSSGYHYGVSACEGCKGFFRRSIQKNMVYTCHRDKNCVINKVTRNRCQYCRLQKCFEVGMSKESVRNDRNKKKKEPSKQESTENYEMTAELDDLTEKIRKAHQETFPSLCQLGKYTTNSSADHRVRLDLGLWDKFSELATKCIIKIVEFAKRLPGFTSLTIADQITLLKAACLDILILRICTRYTPEQDTMTFSDGLTLNRTQMHNAGFGPLTDLVFTFANQLLPLEMDDTETGLLSAICLICGDRQDLEEPMKVDKLQEPLLEALKIYIRKRRPNKPHMFPKILMKITDLRSISAKGAERVITLKMEIPGSMPPLIQEMLENSEGHEPLTPTSNGNTAEHSPSISPSSVDNSSVSQSPMVQ
;
A
#
# COMPACT_ATOMS: atom_id res chain seq x y z
N MET A 1 -63.97 5.51 24.25
CA MET A 1 -64.13 5.15 22.82
C MET A 1 -62.72 5.02 22.26
N THR A 2 -62.14 3.82 22.01
CA THR A 2 -62.40 2.88 20.88
C THR A 2 -62.20 3.55 19.51
N THR A 3 -61.49 3.04 18.51
CA THR A 3 -60.71 1.79 18.25
C THR A 3 -59.92 2.01 16.92
N SER A 4 -58.90 1.26 16.45
CA SER A 4 -58.22 0.03 16.92
C SER A 4 -56.81 -0.08 16.29
N SER A 5 -55.97 -1.01 16.75
CA SER A 5 -54.68 -1.38 16.13
C SER A 5 -54.84 -2.40 14.98
N ARG A 6 -53.97 -2.33 13.95
CA ARG A 6 -53.75 -3.42 12.96
C ARG A 6 -52.30 -3.48 12.50
N THR A 7 -51.63 -4.59 12.80
CA THR A 7 -50.37 -5.05 12.20
C THR A 7 -50.66 -6.08 11.10
N CYS A 8 -49.78 -6.16 10.09
CA CYS A 8 -49.79 -7.21 9.06
C CYS A 8 -48.34 -7.49 8.56
N PRO A 9 -48.07 -8.64 7.90
CA PRO A 9 -46.90 -9.44 8.27
C PRO A 9 -45.73 -9.46 7.27
N VAL A 10 -44.60 -9.98 7.76
CA VAL A 10 -43.39 -10.33 6.99
C VAL A 10 -43.54 -11.74 6.38
N PRO A 11 -43.22 -11.95 5.09
CA PRO A 11 -43.08 -13.29 4.53
C PRO A 11 -41.64 -13.82 4.72
N ALA A 12 -41.51 -15.02 5.29
CA ALA A 12 -40.25 -15.76 5.33
C ALA A 12 -40.08 -16.58 4.04
N VAL A 13 -38.88 -16.58 3.46
CA VAL A 13 -38.53 -17.43 2.31
C VAL A 13 -37.31 -18.28 2.67
N ASN A 14 -37.54 -19.59 2.82
CA ASN A 14 -36.47 -20.58 2.85
C ASN A 14 -35.93 -20.76 1.42
N GLY A 15 -34.64 -20.52 1.22
CA GLY A 15 -33.93 -20.74 -0.05
C GLY A 15 -32.69 -21.61 0.17
N HIS A 16 -32.71 -22.83 -0.39
CA HIS A 16 -31.65 -23.82 -0.21
C HIS A 16 -30.36 -23.42 -0.94
N MET A 17 -29.19 -23.65 -0.34
CA MET A 17 -27.92 -23.46 -1.07
C MET A 17 -27.73 -24.53 -2.14
N THR A 18 -27.38 -24.11 -3.35
CA THR A 18 -26.84 -24.96 -4.41
C THR A 18 -25.51 -24.38 -4.91
N HIS A 19 -24.40 -25.02 -4.52
CA HIS A 19 -23.08 -24.75 -5.08
C HIS A 19 -22.98 -25.30 -6.52
N TYR A 20 -22.40 -24.53 -7.43
CA TYR A 20 -21.67 -25.06 -8.59
C TYR A 20 -20.31 -24.33 -8.73
N PRO A 21 -19.27 -24.98 -9.29
CA PRO A 21 -17.88 -24.61 -9.06
C PRO A 21 -17.29 -23.68 -10.12
N ALA A 22 -16.37 -22.81 -9.71
CA ALA A 22 -15.50 -22.07 -10.63
C ALA A 22 -14.33 -22.96 -11.11
N ALA A 23 -14.09 -22.98 -12.42
CA ALA A 23 -12.95 -23.67 -13.02
C ALA A 23 -11.69 -22.77 -13.04
N PRO A 24 -10.50 -23.26 -12.65
CA PRO A 24 -9.26 -22.52 -12.81
C PRO A 24 -8.58 -22.83 -14.16
N TYR A 25 -8.33 -21.79 -14.97
CA TYR A 25 -7.42 -21.89 -16.11
C TYR A 25 -5.95 -21.93 -15.64
N PRO A 26 -5.09 -22.78 -16.24
CA PRO A 26 -3.68 -22.87 -15.87
C PRO A 26 -2.81 -21.90 -16.69
N LEU A 27 -2.01 -21.07 -16.01
CA LEU A 27 -0.87 -20.39 -16.63
C LEU A 27 0.39 -21.23 -16.48
N LEU A 28 0.84 -21.81 -17.59
CA LEU A 28 2.14 -22.47 -17.75
C LEU A 28 3.18 -21.44 -18.19
N PHE A 29 4.35 -21.42 -17.54
CA PHE A 29 5.58 -20.88 -18.13
C PHE A 29 6.77 -21.85 -17.86
N PRO A 30 7.76 -21.94 -18.78
CA PRO A 30 8.78 -23.00 -18.74
C PRO A 30 10.01 -22.66 -17.86
N PRO A 31 10.87 -23.66 -17.56
CA PRO A 31 12.02 -23.48 -16.67
C PRO A 31 13.30 -23.03 -17.39
N VAL A 32 14.20 -22.36 -16.65
CA VAL A 32 15.61 -22.19 -17.03
C VAL A 32 16.50 -22.80 -15.93
N ILE A 33 17.54 -23.54 -16.34
CA ILE A 33 18.41 -24.36 -15.50
C ILE A 33 19.83 -23.76 -15.46
N GLY A 34 20.52 -23.92 -14.32
CA GLY A 34 21.96 -23.62 -14.13
C GLY A 34 22.20 -22.37 -13.28
N GLY A 35 22.90 -22.40 -12.13
CA GLY A 35 23.65 -23.47 -11.48
C GLY A 35 25.17 -23.27 -11.65
N LEU A 36 25.87 -22.94 -10.56
CA LEU A 36 27.32 -23.12 -10.39
C LEU A 36 27.69 -23.12 -8.89
N SER A 37 28.80 -23.79 -8.56
CA SER A 37 29.15 -24.19 -7.18
C SER A 37 30.34 -23.43 -6.59
N LEU A 38 30.41 -23.40 -5.26
CA LEU A 38 31.52 -22.86 -4.47
C LEU A 38 32.66 -23.89 -4.29
N PRO A 39 33.95 -23.50 -4.30
CA PRO A 39 35.03 -24.28 -3.69
C PRO A 39 35.40 -23.79 -2.28
N SER A 40 35.85 -24.72 -1.45
CA SER A 40 36.43 -24.48 -0.12
C SER A 40 37.89 -24.94 -0.12
N LEU A 41 38.76 -24.31 0.68
CA LEU A 41 40.07 -24.88 1.03
C LEU A 41 40.54 -24.46 2.43
N HIS A 42 41.06 -25.45 3.18
CA HIS A 42 41.98 -25.25 4.31
C HIS A 42 43.30 -24.63 3.77
N GLY A 43 44.18 -23.95 4.52
CA GLY A 43 44.42 -23.91 5.98
C GLY A 43 45.87 -24.36 6.24
N LEU A 44 46.64 -23.64 7.07
CA LEU A 44 47.99 -24.05 7.49
C LEU A 44 48.43 -23.33 8.78
N GLN A 45 49.51 -23.82 9.39
CA GLN A 45 49.83 -23.69 10.82
C GLN A 45 51.33 -23.41 11.01
N SER A 46 51.71 -22.45 11.86
CA SER A 46 53.10 -22.27 12.32
C SER A 46 53.19 -21.50 13.64
N HIS A 47 54.15 -21.88 14.48
CA HIS A 47 54.42 -21.35 15.83
C HIS A 47 55.76 -20.54 15.86
N PRO A 48 56.17 -19.90 16.99
CA PRO A 48 56.90 -18.62 16.98
C PRO A 48 58.42 -18.73 17.26
N PRO A 49 59.10 -17.58 17.42
CA PRO A 49 60.13 -17.44 18.46
C PRO A 49 60.00 -16.18 19.35
N THR A 50 60.94 -16.02 20.30
CA THR A 50 60.91 -15.20 21.54
C THR A 50 61.91 -14.01 21.59
N SER A 51 61.92 -13.25 22.71
CA SER A 51 62.88 -12.21 23.21
C SER A 51 62.46 -10.73 22.98
N GLY A 52 62.68 -9.73 23.87
CA GLY A 52 63.11 -9.67 25.29
C GLY A 52 63.56 -8.24 25.74
N CYS A 53 63.26 -7.81 27.00
CA CYS A 53 63.69 -6.55 27.71
C CYS A 53 63.18 -5.18 27.17
N SER A 54 62.98 -4.07 27.94
CA SER A 54 63.34 -3.64 29.33
C SER A 54 62.29 -2.68 29.99
N THR A 55 62.47 -2.39 31.30
CA THR A 55 61.64 -1.64 32.33
C THR A 55 61.83 -0.09 32.36
N PRO A 56 61.28 0.77 33.29
CA PRO A 56 60.54 0.54 34.58
C PRO A 56 59.32 1.46 34.96
N SER A 57 58.76 1.21 36.16
CA SER A 57 57.56 1.80 36.85
C SER A 57 57.79 3.19 37.53
N PRO A 58 56.80 3.85 38.20
CA PRO A 58 56.26 3.52 39.56
C PRO A 58 54.73 3.80 39.74
N ALA A 59 54.02 3.63 40.87
CA ALA A 59 54.12 2.80 42.10
C ALA A 59 52.73 2.77 42.81
N THR A 60 52.49 1.83 43.73
CA THR A 60 51.29 1.72 44.61
C THR A 60 51.68 1.73 46.08
N VAL A 61 50.76 2.15 46.98
CA VAL A 61 50.91 2.08 48.44
C VAL A 61 49.67 1.42 49.08
N GLU A 62 49.88 0.77 50.21
CA GLU A 62 49.04 -0.28 50.82
C GLU A 62 47.94 0.22 51.78
N THR A 63 47.08 -0.70 52.23
CA THR A 63 46.78 -0.83 53.67
C THR A 63 46.33 -2.25 54.03
N GLN A 64 46.73 -2.72 55.22
CA GLN A 64 46.49 -4.08 55.73
C GLN A 64 45.31 -4.12 56.72
N SER A 65 44.70 -5.29 56.94
CA SER A 65 44.20 -5.73 58.25
C SER A 65 43.90 -7.24 58.25
N THR A 66 44.07 -7.87 59.41
CA THR A 66 44.03 -9.33 59.62
C THR A 66 42.87 -9.74 60.53
N SER A 67 42.34 -10.96 60.33
CA SER A 67 41.74 -11.78 61.39
C SER A 67 41.62 -13.24 60.89
N SER A 68 41.65 -14.21 61.80
CA SER A 68 41.79 -15.64 61.50
C SER A 68 40.84 -16.46 62.36
N GLU A 69 40.09 -17.40 61.77
CA GLU A 69 39.53 -18.58 62.46
C GLU A 69 39.41 -19.77 61.45
N GLU A 70 39.24 -20.99 61.98
CA GLU A 70 39.57 -22.26 61.32
C GLU A 70 38.63 -22.71 60.18
N LEU A 71 39.18 -23.52 59.27
CA LEU A 71 38.47 -24.14 58.14
C LEU A 71 38.27 -25.64 58.35
N VAL A 72 37.02 -26.06 58.59
CA VAL A 72 36.59 -27.47 58.40
C VAL A 72 35.87 -27.59 57.06
N PRO A 73 36.31 -28.46 56.12
CA PRO A 73 35.64 -28.60 54.82
C PRO A 73 34.29 -29.29 54.93
N SER A 74 33.22 -28.58 54.54
CA SER A 74 31.88 -29.18 54.38
C SER A 74 31.82 -30.09 53.14
N PRO A 75 31.11 -31.22 53.17
CA PRO A 75 31.04 -32.15 52.03
C PRO A 75 30.24 -31.56 50.84
N PRO A 76 30.58 -31.92 49.59
CA PRO A 76 29.90 -31.40 48.41
C PRO A 76 28.46 -31.93 48.30
N SER A 77 27.53 -31.04 47.97
CA SER A 77 26.10 -31.35 47.81
C SER A 77 25.84 -32.33 46.65
N PRO A 78 24.84 -33.24 46.77
CA PRO A 78 24.57 -34.23 45.74
C PRO A 78 24.05 -33.60 44.44
N LEU A 79 24.47 -34.17 43.30
CA LEU A 79 24.05 -33.74 41.96
C LEU A 79 22.53 -33.93 41.77
N PRO A 80 21.82 -32.98 41.15
CA PRO A 80 20.38 -33.08 40.94
C PRO A 80 20.03 -34.21 39.96
N PRO A 81 18.92 -34.95 40.18
CA PRO A 81 18.54 -36.09 39.34
C PRO A 81 18.22 -35.67 37.89
N PRO A 82 18.42 -36.58 36.91
CA PRO A 82 18.23 -36.29 35.49
C PRO A 82 16.76 -35.93 35.20
N ARG A 83 16.55 -34.70 34.69
CA ARG A 83 15.22 -34.19 34.35
C ARG A 83 14.61 -34.98 33.18
N VAL A 84 13.60 -35.81 33.48
CA VAL A 84 12.83 -36.55 32.47
C VAL A 84 11.84 -35.60 31.79
N TYR A 85 12.11 -35.24 30.54
CA TYR A 85 11.21 -34.39 29.74
C TYR A 85 10.09 -35.21 29.08
N LYS A 86 8.88 -34.64 29.00
CA LYS A 86 7.77 -35.18 28.19
C LYS A 86 8.20 -35.32 26.70
N PRO A 87 7.65 -36.27 25.92
CA PRO A 87 8.00 -36.42 24.50
C PRO A 87 7.70 -35.16 23.67
N CYS A 88 8.28 -35.08 22.46
CA CYS A 88 8.10 -33.93 21.58
C CYS A 88 6.67 -33.84 21.04
N PHE A 89 5.88 -32.87 21.50
CA PHE A 89 4.45 -32.78 21.15
C PHE A 89 4.16 -32.63 19.65
N VAL A 90 5.14 -32.20 18.84
CA VAL A 90 5.00 -32.08 17.37
C VAL A 90 5.11 -33.44 16.65
N CYS A 91 5.91 -34.39 17.15
CA CYS A 91 6.23 -35.62 16.40
C CYS A 91 6.48 -36.89 17.23
N GLN A 92 6.25 -36.83 18.54
CA GLN A 92 6.43 -37.90 19.54
C GLN A 92 7.85 -38.51 19.63
N ASP A 93 8.86 -37.85 19.04
CA ASP A 93 10.28 -38.21 19.22
C ASP A 93 10.81 -37.77 20.60
N LYS A 94 11.98 -38.28 21.00
CA LYS A 94 12.63 -37.93 22.27
C LYS A 94 12.86 -36.41 22.33
N SER A 95 12.32 -35.76 23.36
CA SER A 95 12.50 -34.33 23.60
C SER A 95 13.91 -34.01 24.10
N SER A 96 14.42 -32.84 23.74
CA SER A 96 15.65 -32.27 24.31
C SER A 96 15.36 -31.14 25.32
N GLY A 97 14.09 -30.93 25.68
CA GLY A 97 13.64 -29.90 26.61
C GLY A 97 12.51 -29.04 26.04
N TYR A 98 12.24 -27.92 26.70
CA TYR A 98 11.27 -26.93 26.23
C TYR A 98 11.93 -25.97 25.24
N HIS A 99 11.40 -25.88 24.02
CA HIS A 99 11.85 -24.97 22.97
C HIS A 99 10.66 -24.18 22.43
N TYR A 100 10.78 -22.86 22.39
CA TYR A 100 9.72 -21.95 21.92
C TYR A 100 8.37 -22.14 22.66
N GLY A 101 8.42 -22.51 23.95
CA GLY A 101 7.24 -22.70 24.81
C GLY A 101 6.81 -24.15 25.04
N VAL A 102 7.26 -25.11 24.24
CA VAL A 102 6.73 -26.49 24.24
C VAL A 102 7.82 -27.55 24.35
N SER A 103 7.50 -28.74 24.86
CA SER A 103 8.45 -29.86 24.84
C SER A 103 8.71 -30.32 23.40
N ALA A 104 9.96 -30.27 22.95
CA ALA A 104 10.32 -30.53 21.56
C ALA A 104 11.68 -31.22 21.38
N CYS A 105 11.82 -31.96 20.29
CA CYS A 105 13.10 -32.50 19.85
C CYS A 105 13.87 -31.47 19.01
N GLU A 106 15.20 -31.61 18.94
CA GLU A 106 16.08 -30.74 18.14
C GLU A 106 15.63 -30.62 16.67
N GLY A 107 15.07 -31.68 16.10
CA GLY A 107 14.57 -31.68 14.72
C GLY A 107 13.38 -30.73 14.50
N CYS A 108 12.44 -30.65 15.44
CA CYS A 108 11.28 -29.75 15.34
C CYS A 108 11.62 -28.32 15.77
N LYS A 109 12.45 -28.15 16.80
CA LYS A 109 13.06 -26.87 17.19
C LYS A 109 13.80 -26.22 16.01
N GLY A 110 14.73 -26.95 15.39
CA GLY A 110 15.53 -26.44 14.27
C GLY A 110 14.71 -26.17 13.02
N PHE A 111 13.66 -26.97 12.77
CA PHE A 111 12.69 -26.72 11.70
C PHE A 111 11.93 -25.40 11.95
N PHE A 112 11.23 -25.29 13.09
CA PHE A 112 10.45 -24.11 13.45
C PHE A 112 11.28 -22.83 13.40
N ARG A 113 12.49 -22.83 14.00
CA ARG A 113 13.41 -21.70 13.94
C ARG A 113 13.69 -21.24 12.51
N ARG A 114 14.04 -22.16 11.60
CA ARG A 114 14.33 -21.80 10.20
C ARG A 114 13.09 -21.31 9.46
N SER A 115 11.94 -21.91 9.72
CA SER A 115 10.68 -21.49 9.12
C SER A 115 10.28 -20.08 9.53
N ILE A 116 10.44 -19.72 10.81
CA ILE A 116 10.14 -18.37 11.29
C ILE A 116 11.20 -17.35 10.84
N GLN A 117 12.50 -17.61 11.05
CA GLN A 117 13.58 -16.65 10.74
C GLN A 117 13.66 -16.28 9.25
N LYS A 118 13.23 -17.17 8.35
CA LYS A 118 13.19 -16.93 6.90
C LYS A 118 11.79 -16.64 6.36
N ASN A 119 10.78 -16.47 7.22
CA ASN A 119 9.35 -16.34 6.83
C ASN A 119 8.92 -17.37 5.78
N MET A 120 9.29 -18.64 5.97
CA MET A 120 9.01 -19.71 5.01
C MET A 120 7.51 -19.97 4.89
N VAL A 121 6.99 -19.84 3.68
CA VAL A 121 5.67 -20.33 3.29
C VAL A 121 5.83 -21.74 2.71
N TYR A 122 4.97 -22.67 3.12
CA TYR A 122 4.95 -24.04 2.61
C TYR A 122 3.57 -24.37 2.04
N THR A 123 3.52 -25.27 1.07
CA THR A 123 2.27 -25.79 0.49
C THR A 123 2.08 -27.26 0.88
N CYS A 124 0.83 -27.68 1.07
CA CYS A 124 0.47 -29.09 1.19
C CYS A 124 -0.06 -29.59 -0.17
N HIS A 125 0.45 -30.71 -0.66
CA HIS A 125 -0.02 -31.37 -1.88
C HIS A 125 -1.01 -32.51 -1.57
N ARG A 126 -1.77 -32.34 -0.47
CA ARG A 126 -2.80 -33.22 0.10
C ARG A 126 -3.78 -32.35 0.90
N ASP A 127 -4.71 -32.97 1.61
CA ASP A 127 -5.82 -32.32 2.33
C ASP A 127 -5.42 -31.62 3.65
N LYS A 128 -4.18 -31.10 3.75
CA LYS A 128 -3.64 -30.37 4.91
C LYS A 128 -3.68 -31.13 6.26
N ASN A 129 -3.88 -32.44 6.22
CA ASN A 129 -4.10 -33.33 7.36
C ASN A 129 -2.96 -34.36 7.57
N CYS A 130 -1.76 -34.12 7.03
CA CYS A 130 -0.67 -35.10 7.07
C CYS A 130 -0.23 -35.43 8.51
N VAL A 131 -0.31 -36.71 8.90
CA VAL A 131 0.16 -37.19 10.22
C VAL A 131 1.65 -36.92 10.40
N ILE A 132 2.01 -36.21 11.47
CA ILE A 132 3.39 -35.86 11.84
C ILE A 132 3.87 -36.75 12.99
N ASN A 133 4.79 -37.68 12.70
CA ASN A 133 5.47 -38.51 13.68
C ASN A 133 6.98 -38.58 13.38
N LYS A 134 7.77 -39.27 14.21
CA LYS A 134 9.24 -39.41 14.06
C LYS A 134 9.69 -39.78 12.65
N VAL A 135 8.93 -40.66 11.96
CA VAL A 135 9.23 -41.16 10.61
C VAL A 135 8.66 -40.24 9.53
N THR A 136 7.43 -39.75 9.69
CA THR A 136 6.70 -39.01 8.65
C THR A 136 6.95 -37.49 8.65
N ARG A 137 7.54 -36.92 9.70
CA ARG A 137 7.69 -35.46 9.91
C ARG A 137 8.39 -34.69 8.78
N ASN A 138 9.10 -35.34 7.87
CA ASN A 138 9.74 -34.69 6.72
C ASN A 138 8.87 -34.71 5.45
N ARG A 139 7.77 -35.48 5.41
CA ARG A 139 6.93 -35.69 4.21
C ARG A 139 6.08 -34.48 3.81
N CYS A 140 5.71 -33.62 4.75
CA CYS A 140 5.01 -32.37 4.47
C CYS A 140 5.45 -31.27 5.44
N GLN A 141 6.08 -30.23 4.91
CA GLN A 141 6.58 -29.09 5.69
C GLN A 141 5.42 -28.21 6.20
N TYR A 142 4.38 -28.01 5.39
CA TYR A 142 3.18 -27.26 5.78
C TYR A 142 2.51 -27.84 7.03
N CYS A 143 2.10 -29.11 6.98
CA CYS A 143 1.44 -29.77 8.12
C CYS A 143 2.35 -29.84 9.36
N ARG A 144 3.68 -29.94 9.19
CA ARG A 144 4.62 -29.88 10.31
C ARG A 144 4.69 -28.49 10.94
N LEU A 145 4.72 -27.42 10.15
CA LEU A 145 4.77 -26.05 10.67
C LEU A 145 3.45 -25.68 11.34
N GLN A 146 2.32 -26.04 10.71
CA GLN A 146 1.00 -25.94 11.32
C GLN A 146 0.97 -26.69 12.67
N LYS A 147 1.49 -27.93 12.72
CA LYS A 147 1.52 -28.71 13.97
C LYS A 147 2.40 -28.09 15.05
N CYS A 148 3.47 -27.37 14.69
CA CYS A 148 4.25 -26.58 15.65
C CYS A 148 3.41 -25.47 16.30
N PHE A 149 2.61 -24.74 15.53
CA PHE A 149 1.72 -23.70 16.06
C PHE A 149 0.58 -24.30 16.90
N GLU A 150 -0.06 -25.39 16.43
CA GLU A 150 -1.15 -26.07 17.15
C GLU A 150 -0.75 -26.54 18.56
N VAL A 151 0.50 -26.96 18.76
CA VAL A 151 0.98 -27.38 20.09
C VAL A 151 1.48 -26.21 20.95
N GLY A 152 1.49 -24.98 20.43
CA GLY A 152 1.86 -23.77 21.15
C GLY A 152 3.30 -23.27 20.97
N MET A 153 4.00 -23.59 19.85
CA MET A 153 5.30 -22.95 19.59
C MET A 153 5.14 -21.46 19.28
N SER A 154 5.66 -20.60 20.15
CA SER A 154 5.65 -19.14 20.00
C SER A 154 6.60 -18.67 18.90
N LYS A 155 6.06 -17.93 17.92
CA LYS A 155 6.83 -17.29 16.84
C LYS A 155 7.76 -16.20 17.38
N GLU A 156 7.26 -15.47 18.38
CA GLU A 156 7.86 -14.33 19.07
C GLU A 156 9.12 -14.75 19.85
N SER A 157 9.13 -15.99 20.33
CA SER A 157 10.29 -16.60 20.99
C SER A 157 11.46 -16.90 20.04
N VAL A 158 11.26 -16.79 18.71
CA VAL A 158 12.31 -17.00 17.72
C VAL A 158 13.06 -15.70 17.45
N ARG A 159 14.05 -15.40 18.28
CA ARG A 159 14.95 -14.25 18.07
C ARG A 159 15.64 -14.36 16.70
N ASN A 160 15.44 -13.34 15.88
CA ASN A 160 16.15 -13.18 14.62
C ASN A 160 17.37 -12.29 14.88
N ASP A 161 18.46 -12.87 15.40
CA ASP A 161 19.77 -12.23 15.25
C ASP A 161 20.95 -13.15 15.57
N ARG A 162 21.96 -13.05 14.70
CA ARG A 162 23.36 -13.37 15.00
C ARG A 162 24.17 -12.12 14.65
N ASN A 163 24.16 -11.12 15.53
CA ASN A 163 25.34 -10.27 15.70
C ASN A 163 25.46 -9.65 17.10
N LYS A 164 26.72 -9.58 17.54
CA LYS A 164 27.32 -9.01 18.76
C LYS A 164 26.44 -8.64 19.98
N LYS A 165 26.82 -9.26 21.11
CA LYS A 165 26.51 -8.88 22.50
C LYS A 165 26.44 -7.35 22.73
N LYS A 166 25.34 -6.88 23.34
CA LYS A 166 25.39 -5.84 24.37
C LYS A 166 24.89 -6.44 25.70
N LYS A 167 25.40 -5.92 26.82
CA LYS A 167 24.93 -6.25 28.18
C LYS A 167 23.44 -5.90 28.30
N GLU A 168 22.72 -6.61 29.19
CA GLU A 168 21.36 -6.27 29.56
C GLU A 168 21.26 -4.82 30.08
N PRO A 169 20.22 -4.08 29.68
CA PRO A 169 19.58 -3.09 30.53
C PRO A 169 18.35 -3.70 31.21
N SER A 170 18.08 -3.22 32.42
CA SER A 170 16.86 -3.46 33.18
C SER A 170 15.60 -3.03 32.41
N LYS A 171 14.43 -3.51 32.85
CA LYS A 171 13.10 -3.10 32.36
C LYS A 171 13.02 -1.58 32.12
N GLN A 172 13.07 -1.18 30.86
CA GLN A 172 12.65 0.13 30.39
C GLN A 172 11.62 -0.09 29.30
N GLU A 173 10.55 0.71 29.33
CA GLU A 173 9.58 0.77 28.23
C GLU A 173 10.34 1.11 26.95
N SER A 174 10.06 0.38 25.87
CA SER A 174 10.75 0.56 24.60
C SER A 174 10.26 1.82 23.89
N THR A 175 10.73 2.97 24.35
CA THR A 175 10.82 4.17 23.52
C THR A 175 11.76 3.85 22.36
N GLU A 176 11.20 3.35 21.26
CA GLU A 176 11.87 3.42 19.97
C GLU A 176 12.17 4.92 19.76
N ASN A 177 13.44 5.32 19.82
CA ASN A 177 13.85 6.70 19.54
C ASN A 177 13.54 6.98 18.07
N TYR A 178 12.38 7.61 17.82
CA TYR A 178 12.01 8.17 16.52
C TYR A 178 12.80 9.45 16.27
N GLU A 179 14.13 9.30 16.22
CA GLU A 179 15.05 10.36 15.85
C GLU A 179 14.86 10.68 14.37
N MET A 180 14.03 11.70 14.14
CA MET A 180 13.86 12.33 12.85
C MET A 180 15.20 12.97 12.45
N THR A 181 15.77 12.55 11.32
CA THR A 181 16.98 13.19 10.80
C THR A 181 16.62 14.58 10.25
N ALA A 182 17.57 15.52 10.28
CA ALA A 182 17.33 16.88 9.78
C ALA A 182 16.89 16.90 8.30
N GLU A 183 17.39 15.95 7.50
CA GLU A 183 16.99 15.74 6.10
C GLU A 183 15.53 15.30 5.96
N LEU A 184 15.04 14.47 6.90
CA LEU A 184 13.68 13.94 6.89
C LEU A 184 12.65 14.93 7.47
N ASP A 185 13.05 15.74 8.46
CA ASP A 185 12.27 16.90 8.92
C ASP A 185 12.15 17.96 7.79
N ASP A 186 13.23 18.26 7.05
CA ASP A 186 13.19 19.18 5.89
C ASP A 186 12.30 18.66 4.75
N LEU A 187 12.38 17.37 4.41
CA LEU A 187 11.45 16.72 3.47
C LEU A 187 9.99 16.85 3.93
N THR A 188 9.72 16.56 5.20
CA THR A 188 8.38 16.66 5.81
C THR A 188 7.83 18.07 5.70
N GLU A 189 8.65 19.08 6.03
CA GLU A 189 8.28 20.48 5.99
C GLU A 189 8.02 20.99 4.57
N LYS A 190 8.86 20.59 3.59
CA LYS A 190 8.64 20.91 2.17
C LYS A 190 7.32 20.36 1.65
N ILE A 191 6.98 19.13 2.01
CA ILE A 191 5.72 18.49 1.61
C ILE A 191 4.51 19.15 2.28
N ARG A 192 4.62 19.51 3.57
CA ARG A 192 3.59 20.27 4.29
C ARG A 192 3.28 21.59 3.59
N LYS A 193 4.31 22.39 3.28
CA LYS A 193 4.15 23.67 2.55
C LYS A 193 3.57 23.46 1.16
N ALA A 194 4.10 22.50 0.39
CA ALA A 194 3.60 22.18 -0.94
C ALA A 194 2.11 21.79 -0.92
N HIS A 195 1.67 21.04 0.10
CA HIS A 195 0.27 20.69 0.27
C HIS A 195 -0.57 21.94 0.58
N GLN A 196 -0.22 22.70 1.62
CA GLN A 196 -0.98 23.88 2.07
C GLN A 196 -1.07 24.99 0.99
N GLU A 197 0.01 25.27 0.27
CA GLU A 197 0.03 26.25 -0.84
C GLU A 197 -0.86 25.85 -2.03
N THR A 198 -1.05 24.55 -2.24
CA THR A 198 -1.82 24.02 -3.38
C THR A 198 -3.21 23.52 -2.97
N PHE A 199 -3.51 23.51 -1.68
CA PHE A 199 -4.79 23.08 -1.12
C PHE A 199 -5.01 23.74 0.25
N PRO A 200 -5.67 24.91 0.32
CA PRO A 200 -5.91 25.59 1.59
C PRO A 200 -6.78 24.74 2.53
N SER A 201 -6.54 24.85 3.83
CA SER A 201 -7.22 24.05 4.86
C SER A 201 -8.67 24.51 5.03
N LEU A 202 -9.57 23.60 5.45
CA LEU A 202 -11.02 23.87 5.50
C LEU A 202 -11.43 25.11 6.31
N CYS A 203 -10.66 25.43 7.36
CA CYS A 203 -10.89 26.58 8.24
C CYS A 203 -10.47 27.94 7.66
N GLN A 204 -9.74 27.96 6.53
CA GLN A 204 -9.24 29.16 5.87
C GLN A 204 -10.17 29.66 4.75
N LEU A 205 -11.21 28.89 4.41
CA LEU A 205 -12.11 29.15 3.29
C LEU A 205 -13.32 29.99 3.70
N GLY A 206 -13.61 31.03 2.93
CA GLY A 206 -14.88 31.75 3.01
C GLY A 206 -16.02 30.88 2.46
N LYS A 207 -16.64 30.08 3.33
CA LYS A 207 -17.67 29.11 2.92
C LYS A 207 -18.94 29.81 2.44
N TYR A 208 -19.49 29.36 1.32
CA TYR A 208 -20.81 29.74 0.83
C TYR A 208 -21.58 28.50 0.34
N THR A 209 -22.90 28.62 0.22
CA THR A 209 -23.81 27.53 -0.18
C THR A 209 -24.60 27.90 -1.42
N THR A 210 -25.21 26.91 -2.05
CA THR A 210 -26.19 27.08 -3.14
C THR A 210 -27.44 26.28 -2.82
N ASN A 211 -28.59 26.70 -3.36
CA ASN A 211 -29.88 26.02 -3.24
C ASN A 211 -30.21 25.12 -4.44
N SER A 212 -29.36 25.06 -5.48
CA SER A 212 -29.59 24.20 -6.65
C SER A 212 -29.68 22.73 -6.25
N SER A 213 -30.74 22.06 -6.71
CA SER A 213 -31.05 20.62 -6.54
C SER A 213 -30.68 20.04 -5.16
N ALA A 214 -31.07 20.73 -4.08
CA ALA A 214 -30.64 20.40 -2.73
C ALA A 214 -31.46 19.29 -2.04
N ASP A 215 -32.74 19.17 -2.37
CA ASP A 215 -33.71 18.38 -1.59
C ASP A 215 -33.73 16.88 -1.94
N HIS A 216 -33.60 16.54 -3.23
CA HIS A 216 -33.69 15.16 -3.71
C HIS A 216 -32.61 14.84 -4.75
N ARG A 217 -32.22 13.56 -4.82
CA ARG A 217 -31.24 13.08 -5.79
C ARG A 217 -31.86 13.07 -7.20
N VAL A 218 -31.19 13.72 -8.15
CA VAL A 218 -31.47 13.66 -9.59
C VAL A 218 -30.26 13.01 -10.29
N ARG A 219 -30.42 12.63 -11.56
CA ARG A 219 -29.34 11.97 -12.33
C ARG A 219 -28.09 12.85 -12.46
N LEU A 220 -28.30 14.11 -12.86
CA LEU A 220 -27.27 15.15 -12.99
C LEU A 220 -27.98 16.52 -12.97
N ASP A 221 -27.44 17.47 -12.21
CA ASP A 221 -27.76 18.90 -12.29
C ASP A 221 -26.66 19.57 -13.11
N LEU A 222 -27.01 20.13 -14.27
CA LEU A 222 -26.04 20.72 -15.20
C LEU A 222 -25.36 21.98 -14.63
N GLY A 223 -26.07 22.79 -13.83
CA GLY A 223 -25.49 23.99 -13.23
C GLY A 223 -24.50 23.65 -12.11
N LEU A 224 -24.79 22.61 -11.33
CA LEU A 224 -23.85 22.05 -10.36
C LEU A 224 -22.67 21.36 -11.05
N TRP A 225 -22.90 20.63 -12.15
CA TRP A 225 -21.85 20.01 -12.96
C TRP A 225 -20.88 21.03 -13.54
N ASP A 226 -21.38 22.11 -14.13
CA ASP A 226 -20.53 23.17 -14.71
C ASP A 226 -19.60 23.76 -13.65
N LYS A 227 -20.14 24.07 -12.45
CA LYS A 227 -19.34 24.55 -11.32
C LYS A 227 -18.37 23.51 -10.78
N PHE A 228 -18.81 22.26 -10.62
CA PHE A 228 -17.95 21.17 -10.18
C PHE A 228 -16.79 20.93 -11.15
N SER A 229 -17.05 20.91 -12.45
CA SER A 229 -16.04 20.62 -13.48
C SER A 229 -15.02 21.76 -13.64
N GLU A 230 -15.45 23.02 -13.48
CA GLU A 230 -14.57 24.19 -13.34
C GLU A 230 -13.63 24.05 -12.13
N LEU A 231 -14.18 23.67 -10.97
CA LEU A 231 -13.43 23.50 -9.72
C LEU A 231 -12.51 22.27 -9.74
N ALA A 232 -12.93 21.17 -10.35
CA ALA A 232 -12.13 19.98 -10.56
C ALA A 232 -10.94 20.28 -11.47
N THR A 233 -11.15 20.97 -12.59
CA THR A 233 -10.08 21.43 -13.50
C THR A 233 -9.04 22.27 -12.76
N LYS A 234 -9.48 23.27 -11.96
CA LYS A 234 -8.59 24.07 -11.10
C LYS A 234 -7.84 23.22 -10.07
N CYS A 235 -8.49 22.22 -9.48
CA CYS A 235 -7.86 21.32 -8.51
C CYS A 235 -6.80 20.42 -9.15
N ILE A 236 -7.03 19.90 -10.37
CA ILE A 236 -6.06 19.11 -11.13
C ILE A 236 -4.80 19.94 -11.42
N ILE A 237 -4.94 21.20 -11.86
CA ILE A 237 -3.79 22.12 -12.03
C ILE A 237 -3.01 22.25 -10.71
N LYS A 238 -3.70 22.37 -9.58
CA LYS A 238 -3.08 22.40 -8.25
C LYS A 238 -2.43 21.08 -7.81
N ILE A 239 -2.87 19.93 -8.33
CA ILE A 239 -2.20 18.64 -8.11
C ILE A 239 -0.89 18.58 -8.92
N VAL A 240 -0.86 19.09 -10.15
CA VAL A 240 0.39 19.21 -10.93
C VAL A 240 1.36 20.21 -10.28
N GLU A 241 0.87 21.34 -9.75
CA GLU A 241 1.67 22.29 -8.96
C GLU A 241 2.22 21.69 -7.65
N PHE A 242 1.47 20.77 -7.02
CA PHE A 242 1.90 20.04 -5.84
C PHE A 242 3.02 19.06 -6.18
N ALA A 243 2.82 18.25 -7.22
CA ALA A 243 3.80 17.29 -7.71
C ALA A 243 5.15 17.95 -8.03
N LYS A 244 5.13 19.07 -8.75
CA LYS A 244 6.33 19.86 -9.09
C LYS A 244 7.09 20.43 -7.88
N ARG A 245 6.46 20.53 -6.71
CA ARG A 245 7.08 20.97 -5.45
C ARG A 245 7.62 19.81 -4.60
N LEU A 246 7.29 18.56 -4.93
CA LEU A 246 7.83 17.41 -4.21
C LEU A 246 9.32 17.24 -4.53
N PRO A 247 10.20 17.09 -3.50
CA PRO A 247 11.61 16.83 -3.73
C PRO A 247 11.82 15.60 -4.63
N GLY A 248 12.64 15.76 -5.67
CA GLY A 248 12.98 14.71 -6.63
C GLY A 248 11.94 14.41 -7.73
N PHE A 249 10.69 14.87 -7.65
CA PHE A 249 9.70 14.56 -8.69
C PHE A 249 10.09 15.09 -10.07
N THR A 250 10.61 16.32 -10.13
CA THR A 250 11.04 16.96 -11.39
C THR A 250 12.34 16.38 -11.97
N SER A 251 12.99 15.41 -11.30
CA SER A 251 14.17 14.69 -11.83
C SER A 251 13.83 13.30 -12.39
N LEU A 252 12.56 12.90 -12.36
CA LEU A 252 12.02 11.78 -13.13
C LEU A 252 11.83 12.19 -14.59
N THR A 253 11.72 11.21 -15.50
CA THR A 253 11.46 11.48 -16.91
C THR A 253 10.08 12.14 -17.09
N ILE A 254 9.86 12.85 -18.19
CA ILE A 254 8.56 13.50 -18.44
C ILE A 254 7.46 12.45 -18.66
N ALA A 255 7.79 11.29 -19.24
CA ALA A 255 6.89 10.15 -19.34
C ALA A 255 6.47 9.65 -17.96
N ASP A 256 7.43 9.35 -17.07
CA ASP A 256 7.15 8.90 -15.70
C ASP A 256 6.34 9.94 -14.91
N GLN A 257 6.65 11.23 -15.03
CA GLN A 257 5.87 12.29 -14.39
C GLN A 257 4.40 12.29 -14.84
N ILE A 258 4.13 12.08 -16.14
CA ILE A 258 2.77 11.98 -16.70
C ILE A 258 2.08 10.70 -16.20
N THR A 259 2.75 9.55 -16.30
CA THR A 259 2.24 8.24 -15.84
C THR A 259 1.83 8.29 -14.36
N LEU A 260 2.72 8.79 -13.49
CA LEU A 260 2.43 8.94 -12.06
C LEU A 260 1.26 9.91 -11.81
N LEU A 261 1.24 11.06 -12.48
CA LEU A 261 0.16 12.05 -12.33
C LEU A 261 -1.19 11.49 -12.77
N LYS A 262 -1.30 10.87 -13.96
CA LYS A 262 -2.55 10.26 -14.45
C LYS A 262 -3.03 9.18 -13.48
N ALA A 263 -2.15 8.25 -13.11
CA ALA A 263 -2.49 7.12 -12.27
C ALA A 263 -2.80 7.49 -10.81
N ALA A 264 -2.46 8.70 -10.34
CA ALA A 264 -2.71 9.17 -8.97
C ALA A 264 -3.75 10.31 -8.85
N CYS A 265 -4.13 10.96 -9.96
CA CYS A 265 -4.92 12.19 -9.93
C CYS A 265 -6.23 12.02 -9.16
N LEU A 266 -6.96 10.94 -9.44
CA LEU A 266 -8.26 10.66 -8.83
C LEU A 266 -8.15 10.33 -7.33
N ASP A 267 -7.10 9.62 -6.90
CA ASP A 267 -6.85 9.36 -5.47
C ASP A 267 -6.62 10.66 -4.71
N ILE A 268 -5.81 11.56 -5.27
CA ILE A 268 -5.47 12.83 -4.65
C ILE A 268 -6.69 13.75 -4.62
N LEU A 269 -7.53 13.76 -5.66
CA LEU A 269 -8.82 14.46 -5.67
C LEU A 269 -9.77 13.95 -4.58
N ILE A 270 -9.95 12.63 -4.46
CA ILE A 270 -10.83 12.02 -3.43
C ILE A 270 -10.29 12.29 -2.03
N LEU A 271 -8.99 12.09 -1.78
CA LEU A 271 -8.38 12.35 -0.48
C LEU A 271 -8.54 13.82 -0.08
N ARG A 272 -8.26 14.75 -1.00
CA ARG A 272 -8.41 16.20 -0.79
C ARG A 272 -9.85 16.61 -0.50
N ILE A 273 -10.86 16.11 -1.23
CA ILE A 273 -12.26 16.49 -0.93
C ILE A 273 -12.76 15.84 0.37
N CYS A 274 -12.26 14.67 0.74
CA CYS A 274 -12.63 14.01 2.00
C CYS A 274 -12.07 14.72 3.24
N THR A 275 -10.91 15.38 3.17
CA THR A 275 -10.43 16.26 4.27
C THR A 275 -11.16 17.61 4.34
N ARG A 276 -12.11 17.87 3.43
CA ARG A 276 -13.01 19.03 3.44
C ARG A 276 -14.43 18.70 3.93
N TYR A 277 -14.63 17.50 4.47
CA TYR A 277 -15.91 17.06 5.04
C TYR A 277 -16.19 17.75 6.37
N THR A 278 -17.43 18.23 6.55
CA THR A 278 -17.94 18.80 7.81
C THR A 278 -19.05 17.88 8.34
N PRO A 279 -18.79 17.04 9.37
CA PRO A 279 -19.70 15.98 9.81
C PRO A 279 -21.06 16.49 10.30
N GLU A 280 -21.09 17.63 10.96
CA GLU A 280 -22.28 18.20 11.62
C GLU A 280 -23.35 18.66 10.62
N GLN A 281 -22.97 18.89 9.36
CA GLN A 281 -23.88 19.27 8.27
C GLN A 281 -23.93 18.24 7.14
N ASP A 282 -23.14 17.16 7.19
CA ASP A 282 -22.96 16.18 6.11
C ASP A 282 -22.65 16.86 4.75
N THR A 283 -21.66 17.77 4.77
CA THR A 283 -21.26 18.62 3.63
C THR A 283 -19.79 18.51 3.30
N MET A 284 -19.42 18.80 2.05
CA MET A 284 -18.03 18.95 1.60
C MET A 284 -17.82 20.33 0.97
N THR A 285 -16.65 20.95 1.24
CA THR A 285 -16.32 22.31 0.78
C THR A 285 -15.19 22.33 -0.27
N PHE A 286 -15.47 22.85 -1.46
CA PHE A 286 -14.51 23.04 -2.54
C PHE A 286 -13.57 24.24 -2.28
N SER A 287 -12.50 24.35 -3.06
CA SER A 287 -11.41 25.31 -2.81
C SER A 287 -11.74 26.78 -3.08
N ASP A 288 -12.91 27.09 -3.64
CA ASP A 288 -13.47 28.44 -3.76
C ASP A 288 -14.41 28.81 -2.59
N GLY A 289 -14.71 27.85 -1.70
CA GLY A 289 -15.68 28.00 -0.61
C GLY A 289 -17.05 27.38 -0.87
N LEU A 290 -17.34 26.89 -2.09
CA LEU A 290 -18.62 26.24 -2.40
C LEU A 290 -18.81 25.01 -1.50
N THR A 291 -19.86 25.02 -0.70
CA THR A 291 -20.18 23.94 0.25
C THR A 291 -21.46 23.26 -0.18
N LEU A 292 -21.35 21.97 -0.52
CA LEU A 292 -22.44 21.13 -1.02
C LEU A 292 -22.79 20.04 -0.01
N ASN A 293 -24.08 19.80 0.20
CA ASN A 293 -24.56 18.65 0.98
C ASN A 293 -24.41 17.33 0.18
N ARG A 294 -24.63 16.18 0.82
CA ARG A 294 -24.58 14.86 0.16
C ARG A 294 -25.44 14.75 -1.10
N THR A 295 -26.66 15.30 -1.08
CA THR A 295 -27.58 15.28 -2.24
C THR A 295 -27.03 16.11 -3.41
N GLN A 296 -26.50 17.30 -3.13
CA GLN A 296 -25.88 18.16 -4.12
C GLN A 296 -24.59 17.57 -4.67
N MET A 297 -23.78 16.92 -3.85
CA MET A 297 -22.58 16.19 -4.30
C MET A 297 -22.95 15.07 -5.28
N HIS A 298 -24.01 14.30 -5.00
CA HIS A 298 -24.56 13.32 -5.95
C HIS A 298 -24.95 14.00 -7.28
N ASN A 299 -25.76 15.05 -7.19
CA ASN A 299 -26.33 15.76 -8.33
C ASN A 299 -25.29 16.52 -9.16
N ALA A 300 -24.17 16.94 -8.56
CA ALA A 300 -23.04 17.58 -9.22
C ALA A 300 -22.17 16.62 -10.05
N GLY A 301 -22.48 15.32 -10.06
CA GLY A 301 -21.85 14.33 -10.93
C GLY A 301 -21.25 13.11 -10.22
N PHE A 302 -21.09 13.11 -8.89
CA PHE A 302 -20.57 11.93 -8.19
C PHE A 302 -21.48 10.70 -8.34
N GLY A 303 -22.81 10.91 -8.38
CA GLY A 303 -23.77 9.83 -8.57
C GLY A 303 -23.57 8.67 -7.56
N PRO A 304 -23.44 7.41 -8.01
CA PRO A 304 -23.19 6.27 -7.13
C PRO A 304 -21.93 6.35 -6.25
N LEU A 305 -20.94 7.19 -6.59
CA LEU A 305 -19.73 7.37 -5.79
C LEU A 305 -19.96 8.12 -4.49
N THR A 306 -21.02 8.95 -4.40
CA THR A 306 -21.26 9.83 -3.26
C THR A 306 -21.21 9.08 -1.95
N ASP A 307 -21.91 7.94 -1.84
CA ASP A 307 -22.00 7.22 -0.58
C ASP A 307 -20.68 6.52 -0.21
N LEU A 308 -19.86 6.12 -1.18
CA LEU A 308 -18.51 5.61 -0.95
C LEU A 308 -17.54 6.71 -0.50
N VAL A 309 -17.55 7.86 -1.18
CA VAL A 309 -16.67 9.02 -0.87
C VAL A 309 -16.99 9.59 0.51
N PHE A 310 -18.27 9.77 0.85
CA PHE A 310 -18.68 10.20 2.19
C PHE A 310 -18.40 9.12 3.26
N THR A 311 -18.52 7.83 2.94
CA THR A 311 -18.12 6.76 3.87
C THR A 311 -16.62 6.81 4.15
N PHE A 312 -15.79 7.03 3.13
CA PHE A 312 -14.35 7.20 3.29
C PHE A 312 -14.00 8.44 4.12
N ALA A 313 -14.64 9.58 3.87
CA ALA A 313 -14.48 10.78 4.70
C ALA A 313 -14.80 10.52 6.18
N ASN A 314 -15.89 9.80 6.48
CA ASN A 314 -16.21 9.39 7.86
C ASN A 314 -15.16 8.43 8.45
N GLN A 315 -14.52 7.58 7.66
CA GLN A 315 -13.40 6.73 8.12
C GLN A 315 -12.10 7.52 8.38
N LEU A 316 -11.93 8.72 7.83
CA LEU A 316 -10.78 9.58 8.11
C LEU A 316 -10.92 10.33 9.45
N LEU A 317 -12.15 10.60 9.92
CA LEU A 317 -12.38 11.37 11.16
C LEU A 317 -11.65 10.78 12.39
N PRO A 318 -11.71 9.46 12.68
CA PRO A 318 -11.02 8.87 13.84
C PRO A 318 -9.49 8.79 13.67
N LEU A 319 -8.97 9.15 12.50
CA LEU A 319 -7.53 9.21 12.24
C LEU A 319 -6.91 10.54 12.67
N GLU A 320 -7.72 11.60 12.82
CA GLU A 320 -7.27 12.93 13.28
C GLU A 320 -6.09 13.43 12.42
N MET A 321 -6.20 13.26 11.09
CA MET A 321 -5.17 13.63 10.12
C MET A 321 -5.04 15.14 9.99
N ASP A 322 -3.81 15.61 9.83
CA ASP A 322 -3.48 17.02 9.59
C ASP A 322 -3.01 17.24 8.15
N ASP A 323 -2.72 18.49 7.80
CA ASP A 323 -2.21 18.88 6.48
C ASP A 323 -0.88 18.17 6.13
N THR A 324 -0.01 17.91 7.13
CA THR A 324 1.28 17.24 6.94
C THR A 324 1.08 15.77 6.56
N GLU A 325 0.26 15.03 7.32
CA GLU A 325 -0.07 13.63 7.01
C GLU A 325 -0.84 13.50 5.70
N THR A 326 -1.74 14.44 5.41
CA THR A 326 -2.49 14.46 4.15
C THR A 326 -1.57 14.74 2.96
N GLY A 327 -0.62 15.67 3.10
CA GLY A 327 0.42 15.96 2.11
C GLY A 327 1.34 14.78 1.85
N LEU A 328 1.86 14.14 2.91
CA LEU A 328 2.70 12.94 2.80
C LEU A 328 1.94 11.75 2.19
N LEU A 329 0.69 11.50 2.60
CA LEU A 329 -0.12 10.43 2.01
C LEU A 329 -0.45 10.72 0.54
N SER A 330 -0.70 11.99 0.17
CA SER A 330 -0.86 12.40 -1.24
C SER A 330 0.42 12.17 -2.05
N ALA A 331 1.59 12.45 -1.47
CA ALA A 331 2.89 12.21 -2.11
C ALA A 331 3.16 10.70 -2.30
N ILE A 332 2.81 9.86 -1.31
CA ILE A 332 2.93 8.39 -1.40
C ILE A 332 1.96 7.82 -2.46
N CYS A 333 0.74 8.36 -2.60
CA CYS A 333 -0.19 7.96 -3.67
C CYS A 333 0.33 8.33 -5.07
N LEU A 334 1.06 9.44 -5.18
CA LEU A 334 1.65 9.96 -6.41
C LEU A 334 2.91 9.19 -6.82
N ILE A 335 3.92 9.18 -5.95
CA ILE A 335 5.22 8.52 -6.17
C ILE A 335 5.05 7.04 -5.82
N CYS A 336 4.92 6.15 -6.81
CA CYS A 336 4.66 4.72 -6.59
C CYS A 336 5.22 3.92 -7.79
N GLY A 337 6.16 3.00 -7.57
CA GLY A 337 6.79 2.24 -8.66
C GLY A 337 5.91 1.13 -9.25
N ASP A 338 4.79 0.79 -8.60
CA ASP A 338 3.81 -0.20 -9.09
C ASP A 338 2.97 0.28 -10.29
N ARG A 339 3.27 1.45 -10.90
CA ARG A 339 2.52 1.89 -12.09
C ARG A 339 3.02 1.16 -13.33
N GLN A 340 2.07 0.80 -14.20
CA GLN A 340 2.37 0.36 -15.56
C GLN A 340 3.04 1.50 -16.34
N ASP A 341 3.80 1.15 -17.37
CA ASP A 341 4.44 2.09 -18.30
C ASP A 341 5.40 3.13 -17.66
N LEU A 342 6.07 2.76 -16.57
CA LEU A 342 7.21 3.51 -16.03
C LEU A 342 8.52 3.09 -16.71
N GLU A 343 9.33 4.08 -17.09
CA GLU A 343 10.69 3.94 -17.61
C GLU A 343 11.69 3.65 -16.47
N GLU A 344 11.56 4.33 -15.32
CA GLU A 344 12.47 4.19 -14.17
C GLU A 344 11.77 3.75 -12.86
N PRO A 345 10.99 2.65 -12.81
CA PRO A 345 10.19 2.27 -11.63
C PRO A 345 11.03 2.11 -10.35
N MET A 346 12.22 1.52 -10.45
CA MET A 346 13.17 1.35 -9.34
C MET A 346 13.70 2.68 -8.76
N LYS A 347 13.61 3.79 -9.51
CA LYS A 347 13.95 5.15 -9.07
C LYS A 347 12.75 5.80 -8.38
N VAL A 348 11.54 5.54 -8.88
CA VAL A 348 10.28 5.96 -8.24
C VAL A 348 10.12 5.32 -6.86
N ASP A 349 10.39 4.02 -6.70
CA ASP A 349 10.32 3.36 -5.38
C ASP A 349 11.31 3.97 -4.38
N LYS A 350 12.57 4.16 -4.78
CA LYS A 350 13.58 4.85 -3.96
C LYS A 350 13.19 6.27 -3.58
N LEU A 351 12.39 6.94 -4.42
CA LEU A 351 11.85 8.27 -4.12
C LEU A 351 10.66 8.20 -3.15
N GLN A 352 9.92 7.08 -3.12
CA GLN A 352 8.81 6.84 -2.18
C GLN A 352 9.30 6.42 -0.78
N GLU A 353 10.38 5.64 -0.67
CA GLU A 353 10.96 5.17 0.60
C GLU A 353 11.07 6.27 1.70
N PRO A 354 11.69 7.45 1.44
CA PRO A 354 11.79 8.49 2.46
C PRO A 354 10.45 9.15 2.79
N LEU A 355 9.45 9.14 1.89
CA LEU A 355 8.09 9.64 2.18
C LEU A 355 7.38 8.75 3.21
N LEU A 356 7.54 7.42 3.06
CA LEU A 356 6.98 6.42 3.97
C LEU A 356 7.59 6.52 5.37
N GLU A 357 8.92 6.67 5.46
CA GLU A 357 9.60 6.80 6.74
C GLU A 357 9.32 8.16 7.41
N ALA A 358 9.25 9.25 6.64
CA ALA A 358 8.81 10.56 7.13
C ALA A 358 7.40 10.48 7.75
N LEU A 359 6.43 9.89 7.04
CA LEU A 359 5.07 9.70 7.52
C LEU A 359 5.01 8.85 8.80
N LYS A 360 5.79 7.76 8.84
CA LYS A 360 5.91 6.88 10.01
C LYS A 360 6.43 7.61 11.23
N ILE A 361 7.55 8.33 11.12
CA ILE A 361 8.15 9.07 12.23
C ILE A 361 7.24 10.22 12.65
N TYR A 362 6.68 10.98 11.70
CA TYR A 362 5.80 12.12 11.99
C TYR A 362 4.53 11.70 12.76
N ILE A 363 3.82 10.65 12.31
CA ILE A 363 2.64 10.11 13.00
C ILE A 363 2.98 9.66 14.42
N ARG A 364 4.10 8.95 14.59
CA ARG A 364 4.54 8.42 15.90
C ARG A 364 5.02 9.53 16.84
N LYS A 365 5.68 10.57 16.33
CA LYS A 365 6.07 11.79 17.06
C LYS A 365 4.85 12.59 17.53
N ARG A 366 3.81 12.73 16.69
CA ARG A 366 2.55 13.42 17.09
C ARG A 366 1.66 12.57 18.00
N ARG A 367 1.67 11.24 17.88
CA ARG A 367 0.83 10.33 18.68
C ARG A 367 1.66 9.22 19.35
N PRO A 368 2.52 9.52 20.35
CA PRO A 368 3.38 8.53 21.01
C PRO A 368 2.59 7.34 21.57
N ASN A 369 1.41 7.60 22.14
CA ASN A 369 0.53 6.59 22.74
C ASN A 369 -0.33 5.80 21.72
N LYS A 370 -0.27 6.15 20.42
CA LYS A 370 -0.99 5.44 19.35
C LYS A 370 -0.04 5.05 18.19
N PRO A 371 1.04 4.25 18.42
CA PRO A 371 2.05 3.93 17.39
C PRO A 371 1.49 3.11 16.21
N HIS A 372 0.31 2.52 16.39
CA HIS A 372 -0.45 1.78 15.38
C HIS A 372 -1.21 2.68 14.39
N MET A 373 -1.15 4.01 14.52
CA MET A 373 -1.83 4.93 13.59
C MET A 373 -1.15 5.01 12.23
N PHE A 374 0.18 4.81 12.15
CA PHE A 374 0.90 4.77 10.87
C PHE A 374 0.33 3.72 9.90
N PRO A 375 0.26 2.42 10.26
CA PRO A 375 -0.33 1.43 9.38
C PRO A 375 -1.84 1.67 9.15
N LYS A 376 -2.60 2.21 10.12
CA LYS A 376 -4.02 2.55 9.90
C LYS A 376 -4.21 3.62 8.82
N ILE A 377 -3.41 4.70 8.86
CA ILE A 377 -3.45 5.79 7.88
C ILE A 377 -2.94 5.29 6.52
N LEU A 378 -1.82 4.55 6.49
CA LEU A 378 -1.28 4.02 5.24
C LEU A 378 -2.25 3.05 4.53
N MET A 379 -2.96 2.20 5.28
CA MET A 379 -3.96 1.28 4.72
C MET A 379 -5.21 1.97 4.17
N LYS A 380 -5.46 3.27 4.46
CA LYS A 380 -6.51 4.03 3.75
C LYS A 380 -6.24 4.14 2.25
N ILE A 381 -4.99 3.98 1.79
CA ILE A 381 -4.67 3.91 0.36
C ILE A 381 -5.41 2.74 -0.32
N THR A 382 -5.57 1.59 0.36
CA THR A 382 -6.27 0.43 -0.23
C THR A 382 -7.75 0.73 -0.50
N ASP A 383 -8.44 1.39 0.42
CA ASP A 383 -9.83 1.81 0.20
C ASP A 383 -9.90 2.90 -0.88
N LEU A 384 -8.99 3.89 -0.82
CA LEU A 384 -8.89 4.99 -1.77
C LEU A 384 -8.74 4.48 -3.21
N ARG A 385 -7.83 3.53 -3.45
CA ARG A 385 -7.63 2.86 -4.74
C ARG A 385 -8.92 2.23 -5.27
N SER A 386 -9.70 1.57 -4.40
CA SER A 386 -10.98 0.97 -4.80
C SER A 386 -12.06 2.01 -5.15
N ILE A 387 -12.04 3.18 -4.50
CA ILE A 387 -12.96 4.28 -4.81
C ILE A 387 -12.51 4.96 -6.12
N SER A 388 -11.21 5.17 -6.32
CA SER A 388 -10.64 5.77 -7.53
C SER A 388 -10.90 4.94 -8.79
N ALA A 389 -10.85 3.59 -8.71
CA ALA A 389 -11.19 2.72 -9.83
C ALA A 389 -12.64 2.95 -10.31
N LYS A 390 -13.60 2.94 -9.38
CA LYS A 390 -15.01 3.32 -9.64
C LYS A 390 -15.14 4.79 -10.06
N GLY A 391 -14.21 5.63 -9.62
CA GLY A 391 -14.01 7.01 -10.06
C GLY A 391 -13.83 7.11 -11.58
N ALA A 392 -12.88 6.36 -12.13
CA ALA A 392 -12.61 6.33 -13.57
C ALA A 392 -13.81 5.81 -14.37
N GLU A 393 -14.46 4.74 -13.90
CA GLU A 393 -15.73 4.25 -14.47
C GLU A 393 -16.82 5.33 -14.49
N ARG A 394 -16.96 6.11 -13.40
CA ARG A 394 -17.93 7.21 -13.33
C ARG A 394 -17.64 8.30 -14.35
N VAL A 395 -16.38 8.66 -14.58
CA VAL A 395 -15.98 9.67 -15.60
C VAL A 395 -16.46 9.25 -17.00
N ILE A 396 -16.36 7.96 -17.34
CA ILE A 396 -16.87 7.42 -18.62
C ILE A 396 -18.40 7.56 -18.68
N THR A 397 -19.12 7.16 -17.63
CA THR A 397 -20.60 7.29 -17.62
C THR A 397 -21.08 8.74 -17.65
N LEU A 398 -20.34 9.67 -17.03
CA LEU A 398 -20.63 11.11 -17.06
C LEU A 398 -20.62 11.67 -18.47
N LYS A 399 -19.70 11.22 -19.35
CA LYS A 399 -19.67 11.64 -20.76
C LYS A 399 -20.97 11.35 -21.52
N MET A 400 -21.74 10.35 -21.11
CA MET A 400 -23.04 10.02 -21.71
C MET A 400 -24.21 10.79 -21.09
N GLU A 401 -23.97 11.56 -20.04
CA GLU A 401 -25.00 12.30 -19.27
C GLU A 401 -24.92 13.80 -19.49
N ILE A 402 -23.74 14.32 -19.82
CA ILE A 402 -23.54 15.72 -20.19
C ILE A 402 -23.96 15.97 -21.65
N PRO A 403 -24.65 17.09 -21.96
CA PRO A 403 -24.98 17.45 -23.35
C PRO A 403 -23.78 17.89 -24.21
N GLY A 404 -22.67 18.27 -23.56
CA GLY A 404 -21.44 18.76 -24.21
C GLY A 404 -20.27 17.79 -24.10
N SER A 405 -19.05 18.28 -24.33
CA SER A 405 -17.82 17.51 -24.11
C SER A 405 -17.35 17.58 -22.65
N MET A 406 -16.60 16.56 -22.22
CA MET A 406 -15.85 16.59 -20.96
C MET A 406 -14.76 17.69 -21.05
N PRO A 407 -14.50 18.48 -19.99
CA PRO A 407 -13.41 19.45 -20.01
C PRO A 407 -12.07 18.79 -20.33
N PRO A 408 -11.23 19.35 -21.24
CA PRO A 408 -10.08 18.64 -21.81
C PRO A 408 -9.12 18.06 -20.77
N LEU A 409 -8.79 18.82 -19.72
CA LEU A 409 -7.87 18.36 -18.67
C LEU A 409 -8.47 17.25 -17.78
N ILE A 410 -9.78 17.26 -17.53
CA ILE A 410 -10.46 16.17 -16.81
C ILE A 410 -10.40 14.90 -17.66
N GLN A 411 -10.67 15.02 -18.96
CA GLN A 411 -10.57 13.90 -19.88
C GLN A 411 -9.14 13.36 -19.97
N GLU A 412 -8.16 14.21 -20.25
CA GLU A 412 -6.75 13.81 -20.42
C GLU A 412 -6.17 13.12 -19.18
N MET A 413 -6.58 13.54 -17.98
CA MET A 413 -6.03 13.05 -16.71
C MET A 413 -6.79 11.86 -16.11
N LEU A 414 -8.09 11.72 -16.37
CA LEU A 414 -8.95 10.71 -15.72
C LEU A 414 -9.56 9.67 -16.68
N GLU A 415 -9.41 9.84 -17.99
CA GLU A 415 -9.75 8.79 -18.96
C GLU A 415 -8.53 7.91 -19.23
N ASN A 416 -8.62 6.63 -18.85
CA ASN A 416 -7.60 5.64 -19.16
C ASN A 416 -7.49 5.51 -20.69
N SER A 417 -6.29 5.70 -21.24
CA SER A 417 -6.03 5.51 -22.67
C SER A 417 -5.95 4.02 -23.09
N GLU A 418 -6.07 3.11 -22.11
CA GLU A 418 -6.19 1.67 -22.31
C GLU A 418 -7.59 1.31 -22.85
N GLY A 419 -7.77 1.28 -24.18
CA GLY A 419 -9.03 0.77 -24.75
C GLY A 419 -9.43 1.19 -26.17
N HIS A 420 -8.57 1.79 -26.97
CA HIS A 420 -8.81 1.90 -28.42
C HIS A 420 -7.61 1.34 -29.20
N GLU A 421 -7.75 0.10 -29.66
CA GLU A 421 -7.06 -0.28 -30.89
C GLU A 421 -7.56 0.65 -32.00
N PRO A 422 -6.66 1.23 -32.83
CA PRO A 422 -7.09 1.84 -34.08
C PRO A 422 -7.70 0.75 -34.94
N LEU A 423 -8.99 0.89 -35.30
CA LEU A 423 -9.62 0.04 -36.30
C LEU A 423 -8.79 0.09 -37.58
N THR A 424 -8.05 -0.99 -37.84
CA THR A 424 -7.27 -1.14 -39.07
C THR A 424 -8.25 -1.20 -40.24
N PRO A 425 -8.02 -0.44 -41.32
CA PRO A 425 -8.89 -0.51 -42.49
C PRO A 425 -8.75 -1.89 -43.13
N THR A 426 -9.85 -2.64 -43.18
CA THR A 426 -9.91 -3.99 -43.75
C THR A 426 -9.44 -3.99 -45.21
N SER A 427 -8.23 -4.51 -45.44
CA SER A 427 -7.72 -4.78 -46.79
C SER A 427 -8.36 -6.06 -47.34
N ASN A 428 -9.48 -5.91 -48.05
CA ASN A 428 -9.95 -6.96 -48.95
C ASN A 428 -8.99 -7.04 -50.15
N GLY A 429 -7.97 -7.88 -50.04
CA GLY A 429 -7.18 -8.30 -51.19
C GLY A 429 -7.97 -9.30 -52.03
N ASN A 430 -8.02 -9.08 -53.35
CA ASN A 430 -8.01 -10.19 -54.29
C ASN A 430 -7.46 -9.79 -55.67
N THR A 431 -6.51 -10.60 -56.13
CA THR A 431 -6.08 -10.87 -57.52
C THR A 431 -5.50 -9.74 -58.40
N ALA A 432 -4.24 -9.98 -58.80
CA ALA A 432 -3.56 -9.44 -59.98
C ALA A 432 -4.27 -9.88 -61.30
N GLU A 433 -3.89 -9.48 -62.52
CA GLU A 433 -2.63 -8.92 -63.05
C GLU A 433 -2.84 -8.28 -64.45
N HIS A 434 -1.80 -7.63 -64.99
CA HIS A 434 -1.57 -7.23 -66.39
C HIS A 434 -2.22 -5.94 -67.00
N SER A 435 -1.37 -5.29 -67.81
CA SER A 435 -1.45 -3.95 -68.43
C SER A 435 -1.88 -4.02 -69.93
N PRO A 436 -1.79 -2.94 -70.74
CA PRO A 436 -2.47 -1.64 -70.66
C PRO A 436 -3.19 -1.27 -72.00
N SER A 437 -3.67 -0.02 -72.11
CA SER A 437 -3.63 0.87 -73.32
C SER A 437 -4.93 1.33 -74.02
N ILE A 438 -4.81 2.53 -74.61
CA ILE A 438 -5.61 3.20 -75.67
C ILE A 438 -6.89 3.99 -75.28
N SER A 439 -6.79 5.32 -75.47
CA SER A 439 -7.88 6.31 -75.55
C SER A 439 -8.53 6.35 -76.94
N PRO A 440 -9.73 6.95 -77.09
CA PRO A 440 -9.83 8.31 -77.69
C PRO A 440 -10.72 9.25 -76.84
N SER A 441 -10.41 10.55 -76.70
CA SER A 441 -10.77 11.69 -77.60
C SER A 441 -12.30 11.90 -77.73
N SER A 442 -12.87 13.13 -77.75
CA SER A 442 -12.30 14.41 -78.22
C SER A 442 -13.16 15.66 -77.87
N VAL A 443 -12.56 16.83 -78.17
CA VAL A 443 -13.09 18.20 -78.43
C VAL A 443 -13.69 19.08 -77.31
N ASP A 444 -13.10 20.27 -77.18
CA ASP A 444 -13.65 21.49 -76.60
C ASP A 444 -14.96 21.95 -77.25
N ASN A 445 -15.75 22.76 -76.52
CA ASN A 445 -15.95 24.12 -77.00
C ASN A 445 -16.27 25.10 -75.86
N SER A 446 -15.80 26.33 -76.01
CA SER A 446 -16.02 27.42 -75.06
C SER A 446 -17.03 28.43 -75.61
N SER A 447 -17.92 28.94 -74.76
CA SER A 447 -18.55 30.23 -75.01
C SER A 447 -19.02 30.89 -73.71
N VAL A 448 -18.66 32.17 -73.60
CA VAL A 448 -19.10 33.12 -72.57
C VAL A 448 -20.36 33.81 -73.07
N SER A 449 -21.37 34.05 -72.22
CA SER A 449 -22.03 35.38 -72.09
C SER A 449 -23.24 35.43 -71.15
N GLN A 450 -23.19 36.44 -70.27
CA GLN A 450 -24.26 37.37 -69.90
C GLN A 450 -25.58 36.88 -69.28
N SER A 451 -25.79 37.33 -68.03
CA SER A 451 -27.10 37.64 -67.45
C SER A 451 -27.86 38.70 -68.28
N PRO A 452 -29.17 38.84 -68.07
CA PRO A 452 -29.59 40.09 -67.43
C PRO A 452 -30.58 39.89 -66.26
N MET A 453 -30.65 40.92 -65.41
CA MET A 453 -31.67 41.07 -64.37
C MET A 453 -32.98 41.66 -64.91
N VAL A 454 -33.99 41.68 -64.03
CA VAL A 454 -35.22 42.52 -64.02
C VAL A 454 -36.43 41.94 -64.76
N GLN A 455 -37.31 41.30 -63.99
CA GLN A 455 -38.53 41.94 -63.52
C GLN A 455 -38.77 41.60 -62.04
#